data_AF-A0A953QIG3-F1
#
_entry.id   AF-A0A953QIG3-F1
#
_cell.length_a   1.000
_cell.length_b   1.000
_cell.length_c   1.000
_cell.angle_alpha   90.00
_cell.angle_beta   90.00
_cell.angle_gamma   90.00
#
_symmetry.space_group_name_H-M   'P 1'
#
loop_
_entity.id
_entity.type
_entity.pdbx_description
1 polymer ?
#
loop_
_entity_poly.entity_id
_entity_poly.type
_entity_poly.pdbx_seq_one_letter_code
_entity_poly.pdbx_strand_id
1 'polypeptide(L)'
;MLCLKQGGMQAKVDPAWFATCGALFLKPTLNLIAPPVVVTLGERAYKNVCQAYRLHAQRFRLAVESDAIELSSGSLLVPVYHCGARIMNTHRRLEDQKRDWLRVRVALAQRPRGAH
;
A
#
# COMPACT_ATOMS: atom_id res chain seq x y z
N MET A 1 -2.73 -0.89 -9.60
CA MET A 1 -2.13 -2.01 -10.36
C MET A 1 -2.98 -2.23 -11.59
N LEU A 2 -2.44 -1.96 -12.78
CA LEU A 2 -3.15 -2.02 -14.05
C LEU A 2 -3.02 -3.43 -14.62
N CYS A 3 -3.89 -4.33 -14.21
CA CYS A 3 -3.98 -5.65 -14.84
C CYS A 3 -5.39 -5.87 -15.37
N LEU A 4 -5.47 -6.30 -16.63
CA LEU A 4 -6.72 -6.54 -17.30
C LEU A 4 -7.36 -7.82 -16.75
N LYS A 5 -8.28 -7.69 -15.80
CA LYS A 5 -9.03 -8.84 -15.28
C LYS A 5 -9.88 -9.45 -16.38
N GLN A 6 -9.95 -10.79 -16.39
CA GLN A 6 -10.98 -11.50 -17.13
C GLN A 6 -12.25 -11.59 -16.25
N GLY A 7 -13.35 -10.97 -16.68
CA GLY A 7 -14.62 -10.91 -15.96
C GLY A 7 -14.95 -9.55 -15.34
N GLY A 8 -15.97 -9.50 -14.47
CA GLY A 8 -16.47 -8.26 -13.85
C GLY A 8 -15.50 -7.60 -12.86
N MET A 9 -15.87 -6.44 -12.34
CA MET A 9 -15.01 -5.61 -11.46
C MET A 9 -14.50 -6.36 -10.20
N GLN A 10 -15.30 -7.32 -9.71
CA GLN A 10 -15.01 -8.17 -8.55
C GLN A 10 -14.28 -9.49 -8.90
N ALA A 11 -13.93 -9.70 -10.17
CA ALA A 11 -13.22 -10.91 -10.59
C ALA A 11 -11.87 -11.07 -9.86
N LYS A 12 -11.48 -12.33 -9.65
CA LYS A 12 -10.18 -12.68 -9.08
C LYS A 12 -9.08 -12.17 -10.01
N VAL A 13 -8.06 -11.59 -9.39
CA VAL A 13 -6.84 -11.18 -10.09
C VAL A 13 -5.81 -12.29 -9.94
N ASP A 14 -5.16 -12.67 -11.03
CA ASP A 14 -4.06 -13.63 -11.03
C ASP A 14 -2.93 -13.15 -10.10
N PRO A 15 -2.52 -13.96 -9.11
CA PRO A 15 -1.37 -13.64 -8.25
C PRO A 15 -0.07 -13.37 -9.01
N ALA A 16 0.19 -14.04 -10.13
CA ALA A 16 1.41 -13.84 -10.92
C ALA A 16 1.53 -12.41 -11.45
N TRP A 17 0.39 -11.75 -11.74
CA TRP A 17 0.37 -10.36 -12.18
C TRP A 17 0.85 -9.40 -11.10
N PHE A 18 0.67 -9.73 -9.81
CA PHE A 18 1.22 -8.91 -8.73
C PHE A 18 2.75 -8.91 -8.81
N ALA A 19 3.38 -10.08 -8.97
CA ALA A 19 4.83 -10.17 -9.05
C ALA A 19 5.38 -9.42 -10.27
N THR A 20 4.81 -9.68 -11.46
CA THR A 20 5.25 -9.06 -12.71
C THR A 20 5.01 -7.54 -12.71
N CYS A 21 3.79 -7.08 -12.40
CA CYS A 21 3.51 -5.65 -12.42
C CYS A 21 4.19 -4.89 -11.26
N GLY A 22 4.41 -5.57 -10.13
CA GLY A 22 5.18 -5.03 -9.01
C GLY A 22 6.62 -4.69 -9.42
N ALA A 23 7.29 -5.64 -10.09
CA ALA A 23 8.67 -5.48 -10.52
C ALA A 23 8.81 -4.55 -11.74
N LEU A 24 7.96 -4.69 -12.75
CA LEU A 24 8.11 -4.00 -14.03
C LEU A 24 7.54 -2.58 -14.05
N PHE A 25 6.53 -2.28 -13.23
CA PHE A 25 5.83 -0.99 -13.29
C PHE A 25 5.79 -0.29 -11.93
N LEU A 26 5.35 -0.98 -10.87
CA LEU A 26 5.13 -0.34 -9.58
C LEU A 26 6.42 0.23 -8.98
N LYS A 27 7.47 -0.60 -8.84
CA LYS A 27 8.74 -0.15 -8.27
C LYS A 27 9.41 0.94 -9.14
N PRO A 28 9.53 0.78 -10.48
CA PRO A 28 10.05 1.87 -11.32
C PRO A 28 9.28 3.18 -11.14
N THR A 29 7.94 3.15 -11.13
CA THR A 29 7.11 4.34 -10.92
C THR A 29 7.32 4.97 -9.54
N LEU A 30 7.35 4.16 -8.48
CA LEU A 30 7.58 4.66 -7.12
C LEU A 30 9.00 5.23 -6.96
N ASN A 31 10.00 4.63 -7.60
CA ASN A 31 11.36 5.16 -7.61
C ASN A 31 11.49 6.45 -8.42
N LEU A 32 10.76 6.56 -9.54
CA LEU A 32 10.78 7.74 -10.41
C LEU A 32 10.09 8.95 -9.75
N ILE A 33 8.90 8.73 -9.19
CA ILE A 33 8.11 9.80 -8.57
C ILE A 33 8.65 10.14 -7.18
N ALA A 34 9.28 9.18 -6.49
CA ALA A 34 9.80 9.30 -5.13
C ALA A 34 8.81 10.00 -4.18
N PRO A 35 7.55 9.54 -4.08
CA PRO A 35 6.57 10.21 -3.23
C PRO A 35 7.03 10.13 -1.76
N PRO A 36 6.72 11.13 -0.92
CA PRO A 36 7.10 11.09 0.50
C PRO A 36 6.45 9.91 1.23
N VAL A 37 5.23 9.55 0.85
CA VAL A 37 4.47 8.44 1.43
C VAL A 37 3.79 7.62 0.33
N VAL A 38 3.85 6.30 0.47
CA VAL A 38 3.15 5.31 -0.35
C VAL A 38 2.09 4.63 0.52
N VAL A 39 0.82 4.79 0.19
CA VAL A 39 -0.29 4.14 0.89
C VAL A 39 -0.78 2.93 0.11
N THR A 40 -0.75 1.73 0.70
CA THR A 40 -1.31 0.53 0.08
C THR A 40 -2.67 0.17 0.67
N LEU A 41 -3.67 0.03 -0.19
CA LEU A 41 -5.04 -0.35 0.20
C LEU A 41 -5.21 -1.88 0.19
N GLY A 42 -5.13 -2.50 1.37
CA GLY A 42 -5.34 -3.93 1.58
C GLY A 42 -4.07 -4.79 1.47
N GLU A 43 -4.19 -6.02 1.95
CA GLU A 43 -3.06 -6.95 2.14
C GLU A 43 -2.29 -7.27 0.86
N ARG A 44 -3.00 -7.48 -0.26
CA ARG A 44 -2.35 -7.84 -1.53
C ARG A 44 -1.47 -6.71 -2.07
N ALA A 45 -1.92 -5.47 -1.92
CA ALA A 45 -1.15 -4.29 -2.34
C ALA A 45 0.09 -4.12 -1.46
N TYR A 46 -0.07 -4.27 -0.14
CA TYR A 46 1.03 -4.24 0.82
C TYR A 46 2.09 -5.30 0.50
N LYS A 47 1.68 -6.57 0.38
CA LYS A 47 2.61 -7.68 0.06
C LYS A 47 3.34 -7.49 -1.27
N ASN A 48 2.66 -6.92 -2.26
CA ASN A 48 3.28 -6.61 -3.55
C ASN A 48 4.39 -5.56 -3.43
N VAL A 49 4.14 -4.46 -2.71
CA VAL A 49 5.18 -3.45 -2.46
C VAL A 49 6.35 -4.08 -1.69
N CYS A 50 6.07 -4.85 -0.63
CA CYS A 50 7.13 -5.55 0.09
C CYS A 50 7.96 -6.45 -0.84
N GLN A 51 7.31 -7.26 -1.67
CA GLN A 51 8.00 -8.13 -2.64
C GLN A 51 8.85 -7.32 -3.62
N ALA A 52 8.32 -6.24 -4.20
CA ALA A 52 9.04 -5.41 -5.17
C ALA A 52 10.29 -4.76 -4.55
N TYR A 53 10.20 -4.36 -3.28
CA TYR A 53 11.30 -3.79 -2.51
C TYR A 53 12.14 -4.83 -1.73
N ARG A 54 11.88 -6.13 -1.92
CA ARG A 54 12.57 -7.25 -1.24
C ARG A 54 12.50 -7.16 0.30
N LEU A 55 11.39 -6.66 0.82
CA LEU A 55 11.08 -6.56 2.25
C LEU A 55 10.31 -7.80 2.72
N HIS A 56 10.53 -8.23 3.96
CA HIS A 56 9.71 -9.26 4.59
C HIS A 56 8.34 -8.69 4.97
N ALA A 57 7.26 -9.26 4.42
CA ALA A 57 5.91 -8.83 4.74
C ALA A 57 5.43 -9.50 6.04
N GLN A 58 5.18 -8.69 7.07
CA GLN A 58 4.57 -9.16 8.31
C GLN A 58 3.06 -9.45 8.15
N ARG A 59 2.43 -9.99 9.20
CA ARG A 59 0.96 -10.18 9.23
C ARG A 59 0.28 -8.84 8.97
N PHE A 60 -0.67 -8.81 8.04
CA PHE A 60 -1.25 -7.55 7.55
C PHE A 60 -1.81 -6.66 8.67
N ARG A 61 -2.55 -7.24 9.62
CA ARG A 61 -3.07 -6.48 10.76
C ARG A 61 -1.96 -5.78 11.56
N LEU A 62 -0.86 -6.49 11.83
CA LEU A 62 0.30 -5.93 12.52
C LEU A 62 0.95 -4.84 11.68
N ALA A 63 1.07 -5.03 10.37
CA ALA A 63 1.56 -4.00 9.45
C ALA A 63 0.73 -2.71 9.52
N VAL A 64 -0.60 -2.85 9.54
CA VAL A 64 -1.51 -1.72 9.66
C VAL A 64 -1.47 -1.11 11.07
N GLU A 65 -0.91 -1.77 12.08
CA GLU A 65 -0.81 -1.22 13.45
C GLU A 65 0.61 -0.71 13.78
N SER A 66 1.62 -1.00 12.95
CA SER A 66 3.05 -0.67 13.14
C SER A 66 3.43 0.72 12.63
N ASP A 67 4.66 1.17 12.85
CA ASP A 67 5.20 2.36 12.20
C ASP A 67 5.33 2.20 10.68
N ALA A 68 5.46 3.34 9.98
CA ALA A 68 5.70 3.35 8.54
C ALA A 68 7.04 2.68 8.20
N ILE A 69 7.08 1.98 7.08
CA ILE A 69 8.28 1.24 6.64
C ILE A 69 9.03 2.08 5.61
N GLU A 70 10.31 2.35 5.83
CA GLU A 70 11.12 3.05 4.84
C GLU A 70 11.43 2.16 3.63
N LEU A 71 11.10 2.66 2.43
CA LEU A 71 11.44 2.03 1.17
C LEU A 71 12.82 2.52 0.71
N SER A 72 13.52 1.71 -0.08
CA SER A 72 14.79 2.12 -0.69
C SER A 72 14.66 3.28 -1.68
N SER A 73 13.44 3.72 -2.01
CA SER A 73 13.15 4.94 -2.77
C SER A 73 13.18 6.21 -1.92
N GLY A 74 13.33 6.10 -0.59
CA GLY A 74 13.19 7.20 0.37
C GLY A 74 11.75 7.47 0.81
N SER A 75 10.77 6.80 0.20
CA SER A 75 9.35 6.89 0.56
C SER A 75 9.05 6.12 1.85
N LEU A 76 8.04 6.58 2.60
CA LEU A 76 7.46 5.82 3.71
C LEU A 76 6.25 5.01 3.25
N LEU A 77 6.28 3.70 3.43
CA LEU A 77 5.16 2.79 3.16
C LEU A 77 4.22 2.71 4.37
N VAL A 78 2.95 3.04 4.15
CA VAL A 78 1.88 2.93 5.16
C VAL A 78 0.77 2.01 4.63
N PRO A 79 0.67 0.77 5.12
CA PRO A 79 -0.42 -0.12 4.76
C PRO A 79 -1.70 0.24 5.53
N VAL A 80 -2.84 0.23 4.83
CA VAL A 80 -4.16 0.48 5.41
C VAL A 80 -5.18 -0.50 4.85
N TYR A 81 -6.29 -0.71 5.55
CA TYR A 81 -7.40 -1.50 5.03
C TYR A 81 -8.06 -0.81 3.84
N HIS A 82 -8.62 -1.60 2.90
CA HIS A 82 -9.38 -1.05 1.78
C HIS A 82 -10.71 -0.44 2.27
N CYS A 83 -11.09 0.72 1.75
CA CYS A 83 -12.31 1.45 2.11
C CYS A 83 -13.62 0.84 1.55
N GLY A 84 -13.61 -0.45 1.18
CA GLY A 84 -14.79 -1.08 0.58
C GLY A 84 -15.83 -1.44 1.64
N ALA A 85 -17.12 -1.39 1.30
CA ALA A 85 -18.22 -1.66 2.23
C ALA A 85 -18.05 -2.97 3.02
N ARG A 86 -17.63 -4.05 2.34
CA ARG A 86 -17.32 -5.33 3.00
C ARG A 86 -16.31 -5.15 4.13
N ILE A 87 -15.18 -4.49 3.86
CA ILE A 87 -14.09 -4.33 4.84
C ILE A 87 -14.50 -3.40 5.98
N MET A 88 -15.24 -2.32 5.68
CA MET A 88 -15.80 -1.43 6.69
C MET A 88 -16.74 -2.16 7.66
N ASN A 89 -17.52 -3.10 7.13
CA ASN A 89 -18.52 -3.83 7.90
C ASN A 89 -17.94 -5.05 8.66
N THR A 90 -16.79 -5.60 8.25
CA THR A 90 -16.27 -6.86 8.82
C THR A 90 -14.90 -6.77 9.51
N HIS A 91 -14.01 -5.85 9.11
CA HIS A 91 -12.61 -5.89 9.56
C HIS A 91 -12.07 -4.58 10.12
N ARG A 92 -12.55 -3.43 9.62
CA ARG A 92 -12.00 -2.13 9.98
C ARG A 92 -13.07 -1.06 9.89
N ARG A 93 -13.72 -0.75 11.02
CA ARG A 93 -14.84 0.21 11.07
C ARG A 93 -14.37 1.61 10.68
N LEU A 94 -15.31 2.50 10.34
CA LEU A 94 -15.00 3.84 9.86
C LEU A 94 -14.06 4.62 10.79
N GLU A 95 -14.28 4.56 12.11
CA GLU A 95 -13.41 5.22 13.09
C GLU A 95 -11.99 4.67 13.09
N ASP A 96 -11.84 3.35 12.91
CA ASP A 96 -10.51 2.72 12.80
C ASP A 96 -9.79 3.11 11.51
N GLN A 97 -10.53 3.33 10.41
CA GLN A 97 -9.99 3.82 9.15
C GLN A 97 -9.59 5.30 9.25
N LYS A 98 -10.36 6.13 9.96
CA LYS A 98 -9.95 7.51 10.25
C LYS A 98 -8.62 7.56 10.99
N ARG A 99 -8.41 6.65 11.96
CA ARG A 99 -7.13 6.51 12.67
C ARG A 99 -5.97 6.08 11.75
N ASP A 100 -6.23 5.24 10.76
CA ASP A 100 -5.22 4.90 9.75
C ASP A 100 -4.80 6.13 8.93
N TRP A 101 -5.75 6.98 8.54
CA TRP A 101 -5.46 8.21 7.81
C TRP A 101 -4.71 9.25 8.67
N LEU A 102 -4.94 9.28 9.99
CA LEU A 102 -4.12 10.10 10.90
C LEU A 102 -2.66 9.64 10.92
N ARG A 103 -2.40 8.33 10.86
CA ARG A 103 -1.03 7.80 10.73
C ARG A 103 -0.38 8.16 9.41
N VAL A 104 -1.13 8.15 8.30
CA VAL A 104 -0.65 8.67 7.01
C VAL A 104 -0.23 10.13 7.14
N ARG A 105 -1.02 10.97 7.84
CA ARG A 105 -0.67 12.38 8.10
C ARG A 105 0.63 12.52 8.91
N VAL A 106 0.84 11.68 9.91
CA VAL A 106 2.08 11.66 10.70
C VAL A 106 3.28 11.30 9.81
N ALA A 107 3.15 10.27 8.95
CA ALA A 107 4.20 9.89 8.01
C ALA A 107 4.53 11.02 7.01
N LEU A 108 3.51 11.73 6.52
CA LEU A 108 3.71 12.89 5.64
C LEU A 108 4.51 14.02 6.33
N ALA A 109 4.28 14.25 7.63
CA ALA A 109 5.02 15.26 8.38
C ALA A 109 6.52 14.90 8.57
N GLN A 110 6.88 13.62 8.54
CA GLN A 110 8.28 13.15 8.62
C GLN A 110 9.04 13.26 7.28
N ARG A 111 8.30 13.45 6.18
CA ARG A 111 8.82 13.60 4.82
C ARG A 111 8.14 14.79 4.14
N PRO A 112 8.35 16.03 4.63
CA PRO A 112 7.87 17.21 3.94
C PRO A 112 8.44 17.21 2.52
N ARG A 113 7.61 17.48 1.50
CA ARG A 113 8.11 17.61 0.14
C ARG A 113 9.18 18.71 0.17
N GLY A 114 10.35 18.45 -0.39
CA GLY A 114 11.31 19.51 -0.67
C GLY A 114 10.59 20.61 -1.45
N ALA A 115 10.70 21.85 -0.97
CA ALA A 115 10.30 23.01 -1.74
C ALA A 115 11.18 23.01 -3.01
N HIS A 116 10.59 22.63 -4.14
CA HIS A 116 11.15 22.89 -5.46
C HIS A 116 10.64 24.24 -5.92
#